data_AF-X1HPD0-F1
#
_entry.id   AF-X1HPD0-F1
#
_cell.length_a   1.000
_cell.length_b   1.000
_cell.length_c   1.000
_cell.angle_alpha   90.00
_cell.angle_beta   90.00
_cell.angle_gamma   90.00
#
_symmetry.space_group_name_H-M   'P 1'
#
loop_
_entity.id
_entity.type
_entity.pdbx_description
1 polymer ?
#
loop_
_entity_poly.entity_id
_entity_poly.type
_entity_poly.pdbx_seq_one_letter_code
_entity_poly.pdbx_strand_id
1 'polypeptide(L)'
;MIIKQKIDQSKLRDHSEKMGIPIVDLLLKKLDHLSKKENKKYTLFAACPNSYNVMVAALRAAKRANAPIKFAATLNQVDLDGGYTDWTRYLRSQ
;
A
#
# COMPACT_ATOMS: atom_id res chain seq x y z
N MET A 1 -24.19 -14.45 10.55
CA MET A 1 -22.73 -14.25 10.57
C MET A 1 -22.30 -13.85 9.17
N ILE A 2 -22.02 -12.57 8.91
CA ILE A 2 -21.61 -12.11 7.57
C ILE A 2 -20.18 -12.62 7.34
N ILE A 3 -20.02 -13.57 6.43
CA ILE A 3 -18.70 -13.98 5.97
C ILE A 3 -18.10 -12.76 5.29
N LYS A 4 -17.13 -12.09 5.94
CA LYS A 4 -16.34 -11.05 5.30
C LYS A 4 -15.61 -11.69 4.13
N GLN A 5 -16.11 -11.44 2.92
CA GLN A 5 -15.47 -11.87 1.70
C GLN A 5 -14.03 -11.33 1.67
N LYS A 6 -13.06 -12.16 1.27
CA LYS A 6 -11.67 -11.71 1.14
C LYS A 6 -11.60 -10.65 0.04
N ILE A 7 -11.40 -9.40 0.44
CA ILE A 7 -11.39 -8.24 -0.48
C ILE A 7 -10.12 -8.26 -1.36
N ASP A 8 -8.98 -8.65 -0.79
CA ASP A 8 -7.69 -8.74 -1.50
C ASP A 8 -7.45 -10.15 -2.02
N GLN A 9 -7.53 -10.32 -3.35
CA GLN A 9 -7.26 -11.57 -4.07
C GLN A 9 -5.91 -11.57 -4.78
N SER A 10 -4.97 -10.70 -4.37
CA SER A 10 -3.67 -10.63 -5.02
C SER A 10 -2.82 -11.86 -4.73
N LYS A 11 -2.13 -12.37 -5.75
CA LYS A 11 -1.16 -13.48 -5.58
C LYS A 11 -0.06 -13.15 -4.56
N LEU A 12 0.28 -11.86 -4.42
CA LEU A 12 1.23 -11.37 -3.43
C LEU A 12 0.69 -11.54 -2.00
N ARG A 13 -0.60 -11.26 -1.77
CA ARG A 13 -1.26 -11.53 -0.49
C ARG A 13 -1.18 -13.01 -0.14
N ASP A 14 -1.62 -13.88 -1.06
CA ASP A 14 -1.63 -15.32 -0.83
C ASP A 14 -0.23 -15.86 -0.55
N HIS A 15 0.79 -15.37 -1.26
CA HIS A 15 2.16 -15.77 -1.01
C HIS A 15 2.66 -15.29 0.36
N SER A 16 2.36 -14.05 0.75
CA SER A 16 2.74 -13.52 2.06
C SER A 16 2.08 -14.29 3.21
N GLU A 17 0.81 -14.67 3.06
CA GLU A 17 0.06 -15.46 4.04
C GLU A 17 0.63 -16.87 4.17
N LYS A 18 0.95 -17.55 3.05
CA LYS A 18 1.61 -18.86 3.05
C LYS A 18 2.97 -18.84 3.75
N MET A 19 3.69 -17.72 3.66
CA MET A 19 4.97 -17.53 4.32
C MET A 19 4.84 -17.05 5.78
N GLY A 20 3.64 -16.73 6.25
CA GLY A 20 3.41 -16.22 7.61
C GLY A 20 4.04 -14.85 7.86
N ILE A 21 4.18 -14.00 6.83
CA ILE A 21 4.80 -12.67 6.96
C ILE A 21 3.89 -11.56 6.43
N PRO A 22 4.00 -10.33 6.96
CA PRO A 22 3.35 -9.18 6.36
C PRO A 22 3.72 -9.00 4.87
N ILE A 23 2.76 -8.60 4.02
CA ILE A 23 3.03 -8.37 2.58
C ILE A 23 4.11 -7.33 2.34
N VAL A 24 4.21 -6.33 3.23
CA VAL A 24 5.26 -5.31 3.13
C VAL A 24 6.63 -5.95 3.33
N ASP A 25 6.77 -6.86 4.30
CA ASP A 25 8.02 -7.58 4.54
C ASP A 25 8.38 -8.48 3.35
N LEU A 26 7.39 -9.13 2.74
CA LEU A 26 7.59 -9.89 1.50
C LEU A 26 8.17 -9.00 0.39
N LEU A 27 7.59 -7.82 0.16
CA LEU A 27 8.05 -6.85 -0.84
C LEU A 27 9.46 -6.35 -0.51
N LEU A 28 9.73 -5.96 0.73
CA LEU A 28 11.05 -5.46 1.15
C LEU A 28 12.14 -6.54 1.02
N LYS A 29 11.87 -7.78 1.41
CA LYS A 29 12.79 -8.92 1.20
C LYS A 29 13.09 -9.12 -0.28
N LYS A 30 12.09 -8.98 -1.15
CA LYS A 30 12.29 -9.10 -2.60
C LYS A 30 13.15 -7.95 -3.15
N LEU A 31 12.93 -6.72 -2.70
CA LEU A 31 13.72 -5.56 -3.08
C LEU A 31 15.18 -5.68 -2.61
N ASP A 32 15.43 -6.16 -1.39
CA ASP A 32 16.78 -6.44 -0.88
C ASP A 32 17.51 -7.50 -1.74
N HIS A 33 16.82 -8.59 -2.09
CA HIS A 33 17.37 -9.61 -2.96
C HIS A 33 17.74 -9.05 -4.35
N LEU A 34 16.85 -8.26 -4.98
CA LEU A 34 17.12 -7.60 -6.25
C LEU A 34 18.28 -6.60 -6.13
N SER A 35 18.34 -5.89 -5.01
CA SER A 35 19.39 -4.90 -4.75
C SER A 35 20.78 -5.53 -4.76
N LYS A 36 20.92 -6.68 -4.09
CA LYS A 36 22.15 -7.48 -4.07
C LYS A 36 22.50 -8.07 -5.43
N LYS A 37 21.51 -8.64 -6.12
CA LYS A 37 21.71 -9.27 -7.43
C LYS A 37 22.19 -8.28 -8.50
N GLU A 38 21.65 -7.06 -8.50
CA GLU A 38 21.91 -6.07 -9.54
C GLU A 38 22.96 -5.02 -9.13
N ASN A 39 23.50 -5.12 -7.91
CA ASN A 39 24.38 -4.13 -7.31
C ASN A 39 23.83 -2.69 -7.39
N LYS A 40 22.52 -2.55 -7.16
CA LYS A 40 21.77 -1.27 -7.21
C LYS A 40 20.90 -1.15 -5.97
N LYS A 41 20.76 0.04 -5.39
CA LYS A 41 19.87 0.23 -4.23
C LYS A 41 18.43 0.38 -4.67
N TYR A 42 17.54 -0.44 -4.12
CA TYR A 42 16.09 -0.35 -4.32
C TYR A 42 15.39 -0.03 -3.01
N THR A 43 14.26 0.66 -3.10
CA THR A 43 13.37 0.94 -1.97
C THR A 43 11.91 0.97 -2.42
N LEU A 44 10.99 0.89 -1.47
CA LEU A 44 9.55 0.97 -1.74
C LEU A 44 9.09 2.42 -1.63
N PHE A 45 8.53 2.95 -2.72
CA PHE A 45 7.91 4.28 -2.69
C PHE A 45 6.64 4.22 -1.83
N ALA A 46 6.66 4.97 -0.72
CA ALA A 46 5.50 5.14 0.16
C ALA A 46 4.97 6.57 0.09
N ALA A 47 3.67 6.72 -0.10
CA ALA A 47 3.00 8.02 -0.17
C ALA A 47 1.95 8.14 0.93
N CYS A 48 1.93 9.29 1.61
CA CYS A 48 0.87 9.67 2.54
C CYS A 48 0.00 10.76 1.92
N PRO A 49 -0.92 10.42 0.99
CA PRO A 49 -1.71 11.41 0.28
C PRO A 49 -2.60 12.18 1.26
N ASN A 50 -2.63 13.50 1.11
CA ASN A 50 -3.52 14.41 1.83
C ASN A 50 -4.66 14.93 0.95
N SER A 51 -4.68 14.53 -0.32
CA SER A 51 -5.64 14.97 -1.32
C SER A 51 -5.71 13.96 -2.47
N TYR A 52 -6.82 14.00 -3.21
CA TYR A 52 -7.02 13.17 -4.40
C TYR A 52 -5.92 13.40 -5.45
N ASN A 53 -5.51 14.66 -5.64
CA ASN A 53 -4.46 15.01 -6.60
C ASN A 53 -3.12 14.37 -6.26
N VAL A 54 -2.73 14.34 -4.98
CA VAL A 54 -1.50 13.67 -4.54
C VAL A 54 -1.58 12.16 -4.75
N MET A 55 -2.74 11.55 -4.47
CA MET A 55 -2.95 10.12 -4.73
C MET A 55 -2.77 9.79 -6.21
N VAL A 56 -3.41 10.55 -7.12
CA VAL A 56 -3.30 10.35 -8.58
C VAL A 56 -1.86 10.57 -9.05
N ALA A 57 -1.19 11.61 -8.56
CA ALA A 57 0.21 11.88 -8.90
C ALA A 57 1.13 10.72 -8.47
N ALA A 58 0.94 10.20 -7.26
CA ALA A 58 1.71 9.09 -6.73
C ALA A 58 1.49 7.79 -7.53
N LEU A 59 0.23 7.48 -7.90
CA LEU A 59 -0.09 6.36 -8.80
C LEU A 59 0.61 6.48 -10.16
N ARG A 60 0.56 7.68 -10.77
CA ARG A 60 1.22 7.94 -12.05
C ARG A 60 2.74 7.80 -11.95
N ALA A 61 3.34 8.27 -10.86
CA ALA A 61 4.78 8.12 -10.61
C ALA A 61 5.19 6.63 -10.51
N ALA A 62 4.45 5.85 -9.72
CA ALA A 62 4.69 4.41 -9.57
C ALA A 62 4.54 3.65 -10.90
N LYS A 63 3.50 3.98 -11.68
CA LYS A 63 3.28 3.40 -13.00
C LYS A 63 4.42 3.72 -13.96
N ARG A 64 4.89 4.98 -14.02
CA ARG A 64 6.03 5.37 -14.87
C ARG A 64 7.32 4.66 -14.47
N ALA A 65 7.52 4.41 -13.18
CA ALA A 65 8.67 3.66 -12.66
C ALA A 65 8.53 2.14 -12.81
N ASN A 66 7.39 1.63 -13.30
CA ASN A 66 7.04 0.21 -13.31
C ASN A 66 7.29 -0.48 -11.94
N ALA A 67 6.91 0.21 -10.86
CA ALA A 67 7.24 -0.16 -9.49
C ALA A 67 5.99 -0.20 -8.60
N PRO A 68 5.99 -1.02 -7.53
CA PRO A 68 4.92 -1.01 -6.54
C PRO A 68 4.92 0.29 -5.73
N ILE A 69 3.75 0.65 -5.19
CA ILE A 69 3.57 1.79 -4.28
C ILE A 69 2.86 1.34 -3.00
N LYS A 70 3.27 1.92 -1.86
CA LYS A 70 2.58 1.78 -0.57
C LYS A 70 1.86 3.08 -0.23
N PHE A 71 0.53 3.03 -0.14
CA PHE A 71 -0.20 4.12 0.52
C PHE A 71 -0.16 3.94 2.03
N ALA A 72 0.16 5.02 2.73
CA ALA A 72 0.10 5.08 4.18
C ALA A 72 -0.80 6.25 4.58
N ALA A 73 -1.46 6.13 5.72
CA ALA A 73 -2.21 7.21 6.33
C ALA A 73 -1.82 7.30 7.79
N THR A 74 -1.71 8.52 8.31
CA THR A 74 -1.59 8.77 9.75
C THR A 74 -2.98 8.90 10.38
N LEU A 75 -3.08 8.77 11.71
CA LEU A 75 -4.34 8.99 12.43
C LEU A 75 -4.91 10.40 12.20
N ASN A 76 -4.04 11.41 12.04
CA ASN A 76 -4.49 12.76 11.75
C ASN A 76 -5.07 12.88 10.33
N GLN A 77 -4.58 12.07 9.37
CA GLN A 77 -5.06 12.09 7.99
C GLN A 77 -6.40 11.36 7.85
N VAL A 78 -6.47 10.13 8.34
CA VAL A 78 -7.62 9.23 8.16
C VAL A 78 -7.99 8.65 9.53
N ASP A 79 -9.17 9.00 10.01
CA ASP A 79 -9.74 8.47 11.25
C ASP A 79 -11.22 8.12 11.06
N LEU A 80 -11.87 7.59 12.10
CA LEU A 80 -13.31 7.30 12.14
C LEU A 80 -14.14 8.55 11.83
N ASP A 81 -13.67 9.73 12.24
CA ASP A 81 -14.35 11.01 12.04
C ASP A 81 -13.87 11.78 10.80
N GLY A 82 -12.94 11.20 10.01
CA GLY A 82 -12.44 11.81 8.76
C GLY A 82 -11.03 12.41 8.86
N GLY A 83 -10.51 12.66 10.07
CA GLY A 83 -9.26 13.39 10.24
C GLY A 83 -9.31 14.79 9.60
N TYR A 84 -8.16 15.35 9.25
CA TYR A 84 -8.12 16.65 8.54
C TYR A 84 -8.45 16.55 7.04
N THR A 85 -8.62 15.34 6.50
CA THR A 85 -8.86 15.11 5.06
C THR A 85 -10.31 14.75 4.73
N ASP A 86 -11.18 14.66 5.74
CA ASP A 86 -12.54 14.11 5.66
C ASP A 86 -12.61 12.65 5.15
N TRP A 87 -11.49 11.92 5.18
CA TRP A 87 -11.41 10.54 4.72
C TRP A 87 -11.57 9.55 5.88
N THR A 88 -12.40 8.53 5.66
CA THR A 88 -12.63 7.45 6.62
C THR A 88 -12.19 6.11 6.04
N ARG A 89 -11.95 5.12 6.91
CA ARG A 89 -11.51 3.77 6.51
C ARG A 89 -12.64 2.88 5.96
N TYR A 90 -13.88 3.34 6.01
CA TYR A 90 -15.07 2.64 5.52
C TYR A 90 -15.80 3.52 4.51
N LEU A 91 -16.55 2.92 3.59
CA LEU A 91 -17.52 3.69 2.83
C LEU A 91 -18.58 4.21 3.81
N ARG A 92 -18.73 5.53 3.92
CA ARG A 92 -19.94 6.12 4.49
C ARG A 92 -21.06 5.85 3.49
N SER A 93 -22.13 5.18 3.93
CA SER A 93 -23.39 5.19 3.20
C SER A 93 -23.86 6.64 3.14
N GLN A 94 -23.86 7.22 1.94
CA GLN A 94 -24.55 8.48 1.70
C GLN A 94 -26.06 8.25 1.72
#